data_AF-X0BCH8-F1
#
_entry.id   AF-X0BCH8-F1
#
_cell.length_a   1.000
_cell.length_b   1.000
_cell.length_c   1.000
_cell.angle_alpha   90.00
_cell.angle_beta   90.00
_cell.angle_gamma   90.00
#
_symmetry.space_group_name_H-M   'P 1'
#
loop_
_entity.id
_entity.type
_entity.pdbx_description
1 polymer ?
#
loop_
_entity_poly.entity_id
_entity_poly.type
_entity_poly.pdbx_seq_one_letter_code
_entity_poly.pdbx_strand_id
1 'polypeptide(L)' 'PKTVVKQLEEAAVGALPPNPTIENLPKITWKNRRFTQEDLLTRKGAKGRKSWMKSHGTFLVKLNYQDLPIGHVWCCS' A
#
# COMPACT_ATOMS: atom_id res chain seq x y z
N PRO A 1 -9.53 -16.96 1.12
CA PRO A 1 -8.39 -16.01 1.09
C PRO A 1 -8.56 -15.01 -0.07
N LYS A 2 -8.66 -13.70 0.22
CA LYS A 2 -8.70 -12.69 -0.85
C LYS A 2 -7.29 -12.53 -1.44
N THR A 3 -7.21 -12.39 -2.76
CA THR A 3 -5.96 -12.08 -3.46
C THR A 3 -5.56 -10.63 -3.19
N VAL A 4 -4.25 -10.33 -3.22
CA VAL A 4 -3.72 -8.97 -3.05
C VAL A 4 -4.37 -7.96 -4.00
N VAL A 5 -4.63 -8.35 -5.26
CA VAL A 5 -5.29 -7.52 -6.28
C VAL A 5 -6.68 -7.07 -5.83
N LYS A 6 -7.56 -8.01 -5.46
CA LYS A 6 -8.90 -7.69 -4.93
C LYS A 6 -8.87 -6.77 -3.70
N GLN A 7 -7.89 -6.95 -2.81
CA GLN A 7 -7.74 -6.07 -1.64
C GLN A 7 -7.32 -4.65 -2.05
N LEU A 8 -6.51 -4.51 -3.10
CA LEU A 8 -6.09 -3.23 -3.67
C LEU A 8 -7.25 -2.51 -4.36
N GLU A 9 -8.08 -3.25 -5.11
CA GLU A 9 -9.28 -2.72 -5.76
C GLU A 9 -10.30 -2.21 -4.72
N GLU A 10 -10.56 -3.00 -3.67
CA GLU A 10 -11.42 -2.58 -2.55
C GLU A 10 -10.84 -1.35 -1.83
N ALA A 11 -9.52 -1.31 -1.64
CA ALA A 11 -8.81 -0.19 -1.02
C ALA A 11 -8.91 1.11 -1.81
N ALA A 12 -8.92 1.04 -3.15
CA ALA A 12 -8.99 2.21 -4.02
C ALA A 12 -10.35 2.94 -3.97
N VAL A 13 -11.42 2.25 -3.57
CA VAL A 13 -12.78 2.80 -3.46
C VAL A 13 -12.99 3.54 -2.13
N GLY A 14 -12.17 3.24 -1.11
CA GLY A 14 -12.28 3.85 0.21
C GLY A 14 -11.89 5.32 0.22
N ALA A 15 -12.80 6.20 0.66
CA ALA A 15 -12.48 7.61 0.89
C ALA A 15 -11.57 7.74 2.13
N LEU A 16 -10.38 8.32 1.94
CA LEU A 16 -9.48 8.65 3.03
C LEU A 16 -9.89 9.98 3.70
N PRO A 17 -9.69 10.12 5.03
CA PRO A 17 -9.90 11.40 5.71
C PRO A 17 -8.90 12.46 5.22
N PRO A 18 -9.15 13.76 5.45
CA PRO A 18 -8.33 14.87 4.92
C PRO A 18 -6.85 14.82 5.33
N ASN A 19 -6.57 14.28 6.52
CA ASN A 19 -5.23 14.04 7.04
C ASN A 19 -5.09 12.56 7.41
N PRO A 20 -4.84 11.68 6.42
CA PRO A 20 -4.78 10.26 6.67
C PRO A 20 -3.52 9.91 7.46
N THR A 21 -3.70 9.27 8.62
CA THR A 21 -2.62 8.59 9.33
C THR A 21 -2.47 7.16 8.79
N ILE A 22 -1.34 6.50 9.09
CA ILE A 22 -1.06 5.14 8.60
C ILE A 22 -2.16 4.14 9.03
N GLU A 23 -2.78 4.36 10.18
CA GLU A 23 -3.88 3.52 10.68
C GLU A 23 -5.13 3.57 9.80
N ASN A 24 -5.38 4.73 9.18
CA ASN A 24 -6.51 4.97 8.28
C ASN A 24 -6.26 4.45 6.87
N LEU A 25 -5.02 4.10 6.53
CA LEU A 25 -4.68 3.60 5.21
C LEU A 25 -5.17 2.16 5.03
N PRO A 26 -5.55 1.77 3.80
CA PRO A 26 -5.92 0.40 3.52
C PRO A 26 -4.78 -0.57 3.82
N LYS A 27 -5.12 -1.65 4.54
CA LYS A 27 -4.18 -2.69 4.96
C LYS A 27 -4.45 -3.96 4.17
N ILE A 28 -3.50 -4.31 3.32
CA ILE A 28 -3.46 -5.55 2.56
C ILE A 28 -2.85 -6.63 3.46
N THR A 29 -3.48 -7.80 3.50
CA THR A 29 -3.05 -8.92 4.36
C THR A 29 -2.64 -10.11 3.50
N TRP A 30 -1.37 -10.51 3.61
CA TRP A 30 -0.84 -11.65 2.86
C TRP A 30 0.05 -12.53 3.73
N LYS A 31 -0.25 -13.83 3.81
CA LYS A 31 0.51 -14.83 4.63
C LYS A 31 0.83 -14.30 6.03
N ASN A 32 -0.17 -13.77 6.73
CA ASN A 32 -0.06 -13.18 8.07
C ASN A 32 0.82 -11.92 8.19
N ARG A 33 1.17 -11.29 7.07
CA ARG A 33 1.89 -10.01 7.02
C ARG A 33 0.93 -8.92 6.56
N ARG A 34 1.18 -7.69 7.02
CA ARG A 34 0.38 -6.52 6.68
C ARG A 34 1.17 -5.58 5.81
N PHE A 35 0.50 -5.02 4.83
CA PHE A 35 1.07 -4.10 3.87
C PHE A 35 0.13 -2.94 3.62
N THR A 36 0.68 -1.79 3.25
CA THR A 36 -0.09 -0.67 2.71
C THR A 36 0.54 -0.20 1.41
N GLN A 37 -0.19 0.58 0.63
CA GLN A 37 0.30 1.05 -0.67
C GLN A 37 1.29 2.20 -0.45
N GLU A 38 2.46 2.13 -1.08
CA GLU A 38 3.51 3.14 -0.90
C GLU A 38 3.05 4.53 -1.36
N ASP A 39 2.27 4.59 -2.45
CA ASP A 39 1.79 5.84 -3.03
C ASP A 39 0.87 6.63 -2.07
N LEU A 40 0.22 5.95 -1.11
CA LEU A 40 -0.61 6.59 -0.09
C LEU A 40 0.21 7.18 1.07
N LEU A 41 1.44 6.71 1.26
CA LEU A 41 2.37 7.24 2.27
C LEU A 41 3.20 8.40 1.74
N THR A 42 3.46 8.42 0.42
CA THR A 42 4.22 9.50 -0.20
C THR A 42 3.41 10.78 -0.26
N ARG A 43 4.02 11.91 0.16
CA ARG A 43 3.43 13.24 -0.02
C ARG A 43 3.02 13.44 -1.48
N LYS A 44 1.85 14.04 -1.70
CA LYS A 44 1.38 14.44 -3.04
C LYS A 44 2.47 15.25 -3.74
N GLY A 45 2.98 14.74 -4.88
CA GLY A 45 4.06 15.37 -5.66
C GLY A 45 5.47 14.83 -5.39
N ALA A 46 5.66 13.88 -4.48
CA ALA A 46 6.92 13.18 -4.34
C ALA A 46 7.18 12.31 -5.59
N LYS A 47 8.41 12.36 -6.13
CA LYS A 47 8.85 11.39 -7.15
C LYS A 47 8.89 10.00 -6.50
N GLY A 48 7.85 9.21 -6.72
CA GLY A 48 7.80 7.81 -6.30
C GLY A 48 8.90 6.98 -6.96
N ARG A 49 8.99 5.70 -6.56
CA ARG A 49 9.91 4.74 -7.17
C ARG A 49 9.62 4.59 -8.67
N LYS A 50 10.66 4.23 -9.44
CA LYS A 50 10.73 4.37 -10.92
C LYS A 50 9.39 4.04 -11.62
N SER A 51 8.93 4.97 -12.46
CA SER A 51 7.63 4.96 -13.12
C SER A 51 7.34 3.73 -13.99
N TRP A 52 8.34 3.15 -14.65
CA TRP A 52 8.14 1.99 -15.53
C TRP A 52 7.72 0.71 -14.78
N MET A 53 8.04 0.58 -13.49
CA MET A 53 7.62 -0.60 -12.69
C MET A 53 6.17 -0.51 -12.23
N LYS A 54 5.56 0.68 -12.28
CA LYS A 54 4.15 0.87 -11.89
C LYS A 54 3.16 0.28 -12.89
N SER A 55 3.56 0.05 -14.14
CA SER A 55 2.70 -0.58 -15.15
C SER A 55 2.60 -2.10 -15.01
N HIS A 56 3.48 -2.73 -14.23
CA HIS A 56 3.57 -4.19 -14.10
C HIS A 56 3.37 -4.68 -12.66
N GLY A 57 3.05 -3.78 -11.74
CA GLY A 57 2.92 -4.13 -10.34
C GLY A 57 2.74 -2.94 -9.43
N THR A 58 2.69 -3.22 -8.13
CA THR A 58 2.40 -2.23 -7.10
C THR A 58 3.48 -2.22 -6.04
N PHE A 59 3.90 -1.03 -5.63
CA PHE A 59 4.78 -0.84 -4.49
C PHE A 59 3.98 -0.85 -3.19
N LEU A 60 4.40 -1.73 -2.30
CA LEU A 60 3.81 -1.96 -1.00
C LEU A 60 4.84 -1.68 0.10
N VAL A 61 4.37 -1.17 1.22
CA VAL A 61 5.16 -0.99 2.44
C VAL A 61 4.70 -2.02 3.46
N LYS A 62 5.61 -2.86 3.92
CA LYS A 62 5.35 -3.83 4.99
C LYS A 62 5.23 -3.08 6.31
N LEU A 63 4.18 -3.42 7.06
CA LEU A 63 3.91 -2.86 8.37
C LEU A 63 4.20 -3.89 9.48
N ASN A 64 4.68 -3.43 10.63
CA ASN A 64 4.75 -4.24 11.86
C ASN A 64 3.38 -4.30 12.56
N TYR A 65 3.33 -4.87 13.77
CA TYR A 65 2.10 -4.98 14.58
C TYR A 65 1.54 -3.63 15.06
N GLN A 66 2.36 -2.58 15.09
CA GLN A 66 2.01 -1.21 15.48
C GLN A 66 1.78 -0.31 14.26
N ASP A 67 1.58 -0.90 13.07
CA ASP A 67 1.41 -0.17 11.81
C ASP A 67 2.58 0.76 11.44
N LEU A 68 3.78 0.47 11.95
CA LEU A 68 5.00 1.17 11.56
C LEU A 68 5.61 0.52 10.31
N PRO A 69 6.11 1.33 9.34
CA PRO A 69 6.76 0.83 8.15
C PRO A 69 8.09 0.17 8.50
N ILE A 70 8.26 -1.10 8.12
CA ILE A 70 9.46 -1.91 8.40
C ILE A 70 10.20 -2.35 7.13
N GLY A 71 9.63 -2.10 5.95
CA GLY A 71 10.29 -2.44 4.70
C GLY A 71 9.41 -2.20 3.50
N HIS A 72 9.99 -2.30 2.31
CA HIS A 72 9.29 -2.08 1.05
C HIS A 72 9.35 -3.34 0.20
N VAL A 73 8.25 -3.62 -0.49
CA VAL A 73 8.08 -4.79 -1.36
C VAL A 73 7.41 -4.30 -2.64
N TRP A 74 7.81 -4.88 -3.77
CA TRP A 74 7.08 -4.72 -5.02
C TRP A 74 6.39 -6.04 -5.34
N CYS A 75 5.12 -5.99 -5.71
CA CYS A 75 4.32 -7.14 -6.08
C CYS A 75 3.96 -7.03 -7.56
N CYS A 76 4.19 -8.10 -8.33
CA CYS A 76 3.65 -8.22 -9.68
C CYS A 76 2.12 -8.22 -9.61
N SER A 77 1.48 -7.60 -10.61
CA SER A 77 0.03 -7.64 -10.84
C SER A 77 -0.42 -9.00 -11.34
#